data_AF-F1Z2H2-F1
#
_entry.id   AF-F1Z2H2-F1
#
_cell.length_a   1.000
_cell.length_b   1.000
_cell.length_c   1.000
_cell.angle_alpha   90.00
_cell.angle_beta   90.00
_cell.angle_gamma   90.00
#
_symmetry.space_group_name_H-M   'P 1'
#
loop_
_entity.id
_entity.type
_entity.pdbx_description
1 polymer ?
#
loop_
_entity_poly.entity_id
_entity_poly.type
_entity_poly.pdbx_seq_one_letter_code
_entity_poly.pdbx_strand_id
1 'polypeptide(L)'
;MSSRFKAHYAAYIEEDYEKAITEIDRVISINPTIQYTRFVKFDISEKFGDIKNMKSIIQFFEESELRSKYHNNYIYMKSLLIKREDSVKEAKKYFKNNIKNYTEQAKERFINRLEK
;
A
#
# COMPACT_ATOMS: atom_id res chain seq x y z
N MET A 1 8.04 2.16 -21.77
CA MET A 1 7.76 1.67 -20.40
C MET A 1 6.96 2.75 -19.66
N SER A 2 5.77 2.46 -19.13
CA SER A 2 4.98 3.49 -18.42
C SER A 2 5.71 3.95 -17.16
N SER A 3 5.55 5.21 -16.76
CA SER A 3 6.31 5.79 -15.64
C SER A 3 6.11 5.03 -14.31
N ARG A 4 4.96 4.37 -14.12
CA ARG A 4 4.72 3.44 -13.00
C ARG A 4 5.65 2.23 -13.01
N PHE A 5 5.90 1.63 -14.18
CA PHE A 5 6.84 0.51 -14.31
C PHE A 5 8.27 0.94 -14.00
N LYS A 6 8.65 2.20 -14.33
CA LYS A 6 9.96 2.73 -13.96
C LYS A 6 10.15 2.79 -12.45
N ALA A 7 9.14 3.27 -11.72
CA ALA A 7 9.17 3.32 -10.26
C ALA A 7 9.31 1.91 -9.63
N HIS A 8 8.54 0.93 -10.12
CA HIS A 8 8.70 -0.45 -9.68
C HIS A 8 10.05 -1.07 -10.04
N TYR A 9 10.56 -0.80 -11.23
CA TYR A 9 11.87 -1.29 -11.65
C TYR A 9 12.97 -0.74 -10.73
N ALA A 10 12.96 0.56 -10.47
CA ALA A 10 13.88 1.18 -9.53
C ALA A 10 13.78 0.54 -8.13
N ALA A 11 12.57 0.35 -7.62
CA ALA A 11 12.38 -0.23 -6.30
C ALA A 11 12.81 -1.70 -6.20
N TYR A 12 12.37 -2.56 -7.11
CA TYR A 12 12.48 -4.02 -6.97
C TYR A 12 13.63 -4.66 -7.73
N ILE A 13 14.20 -3.98 -8.73
CA ILE A 13 15.33 -4.49 -9.52
C ILE A 13 16.61 -3.73 -9.18
N GLU A 14 16.55 -2.40 -9.13
CA GLU A 14 17.73 -1.56 -8.81
C GLU A 14 17.93 -1.35 -7.30
N GLU A 15 16.93 -1.71 -6.49
CA GLU A 15 16.88 -1.46 -5.04
C GLU A 15 17.09 0.03 -4.66
N ASP A 16 16.72 0.93 -5.57
CA ASP A 16 16.89 2.37 -5.44
C ASP A 16 15.58 3.03 -5.01
N TYR A 17 15.47 3.29 -3.70
CA TYR A 17 14.30 3.92 -3.10
C TYR A 17 14.09 5.36 -3.58
N GLU A 18 15.15 6.18 -3.63
CA GLU A 18 15.06 7.59 -3.97
C GLU A 18 14.59 7.78 -5.40
N LYS A 19 15.14 6.98 -6.33
CA LYS A 19 14.69 6.96 -7.72
C LYS A 19 13.25 6.46 -7.83
N ALA A 20 12.89 5.41 -7.10
CA ALA A 20 11.54 4.86 -7.13
C ALA A 20 10.48 5.87 -6.64
N ILE A 21 10.74 6.54 -5.52
CA ILE A 21 9.83 7.55 -4.96
C ILE A 21 9.76 8.79 -5.87
N THR A 22 10.90 9.26 -6.37
CA THR A 22 10.94 10.41 -7.30
C THR A 22 10.09 10.14 -8.55
N GLU A 23 10.24 8.96 -9.15
CA GLU A 23 9.45 8.60 -10.33
C GLU A 23 7.96 8.48 -10.02
N ILE A 24 7.56 7.81 -8.93
CA ILE A 24 6.14 7.63 -8.63
C ILE A 24 5.47 8.95 -8.22
N ASP A 25 6.18 9.84 -7.52
CA ASP A 25 5.69 11.17 -7.16
C ASP A 25 5.51 12.05 -8.39
N ARG A 26 6.41 11.95 -9.38
CA ARG A 26 6.21 12.60 -10.68
C ARG A 26 4.96 12.09 -11.40
N VAL A 27 4.63 10.79 -11.31
CA VAL A 27 3.38 10.28 -11.90
C VAL A 27 2.16 10.82 -11.16
N ILE A 28 2.22 10.87 -9.83
CA ILE A 28 1.15 11.40 -8.98
C ILE A 28 0.91 12.88 -9.29
N SER A 29 1.96 13.69 -9.49
CA SER A 29 1.80 15.12 -9.79
C SER A 29 1.20 15.37 -11.17
N ILE A 30 1.57 14.56 -12.18
CA ILE A 30 1.02 14.65 -13.54
C ILE A 30 -0.46 14.24 -13.57
N ASN A 31 -0.85 13.20 -12.83
CA ASN A 31 -2.23 12.76 -12.77
C ASN A 31 -2.63 12.34 -11.34
N PRO A 32 -3.08 13.30 -10.50
CA PRO A 32 -3.41 13.03 -9.10
C PRO A 32 -4.66 12.17 -8.92
N THR A 33 -5.48 12.02 -9.96
CA THR A 33 -6.75 11.28 -9.90
C THR A 33 -6.55 9.76 -9.98
N ILE A 34 -5.40 9.30 -10.49
CA ILE A 34 -5.10 7.88 -10.62
C ILE A 34 -4.66 7.32 -9.27
N GLN A 35 -5.58 6.69 -8.54
CA GLN A 35 -5.28 6.17 -7.20
C GLN A 35 -4.32 4.97 -7.20
N TYR A 36 -4.22 4.26 -8.33
CA TYR A 36 -3.28 3.15 -8.47
C TYR A 36 -1.83 3.58 -8.24
N THR A 37 -1.46 4.82 -8.58
CA THR A 37 -0.09 5.33 -8.33
C THR A 37 0.21 5.47 -6.84
N ARG A 38 -0.82 5.71 -6.00
CA ARG A 38 -0.67 5.72 -4.55
C ARG A 38 -0.50 4.32 -3.98
N PHE A 39 -1.18 3.32 -4.54
CA PHE A 39 -0.94 1.92 -4.15
C PHE A 39 0.50 1.50 -4.45
N VAL A 40 1.02 1.88 -5.61
CA VAL A 40 2.41 1.64 -5.99
C VAL A 40 3.37 2.35 -5.04
N LYS A 41 3.12 3.62 -4.72
CA LYS A 41 3.91 4.36 -3.74
C LYS A 41 3.89 3.68 -2.38
N PHE A 42 2.73 3.13 -1.97
CA PHE A 42 2.61 2.37 -0.73
C PHE A 42 3.46 1.10 -0.77
N ASP A 43 3.40 0.31 -1.84
CA ASP A 43 4.19 -0.92 -2.01
C ASP A 43 5.70 -0.63 -1.97
N ILE A 44 6.14 0.45 -2.63
CA ILE A 44 7.54 0.93 -2.56
C ILE A 44 7.89 1.29 -1.12
N SER A 45 7.06 2.09 -0.45
CA SER A 45 7.29 2.51 0.93
C SER A 45 7.34 1.30 1.87
N GLU A 46 6.50 0.29 1.66
CA GLU A 46 6.48 -0.94 2.44
C GLU A 46 7.75 -1.77 2.25
N LYS A 47 8.27 -1.89 1.01
CA LYS A 47 9.54 -2.59 0.73
C LYS A 47 10.71 -1.95 1.48
N PHE A 48 10.78 -0.62 1.48
CA PHE A 48 11.90 0.12 2.09
C PHE A 48 11.66 0.53 3.54
N GLY A 49 10.54 0.13 4.15
CA GLY A 49 10.24 0.44 5.55
C GLY A 49 9.95 1.91 5.82
N ASP A 50 9.53 2.68 4.82
CA ASP A 50 9.16 4.07 4.98
C ASP A 50 7.75 4.23 5.54
N ILE A 51 7.68 4.14 6.86
CA ILE A 51 6.43 4.28 7.63
C ILE A 51 5.79 5.66 7.43
N LYS A 52 6.58 6.72 7.18
CA LYS A 52 6.06 8.07 7.01
C LYS A 52 5.21 8.18 5.75
N ASN A 53 5.71 7.70 4.60
CA ASN A 53 4.90 7.69 3.38
C ASN A 53 3.72 6.72 3.48
N MET A 54 3.89 5.56 4.12
CA MET A 54 2.77 4.64 4.37
C MET A 54 1.62 5.34 5.11
N LYS A 55 1.93 6.08 6.19
CA LYS A 55 0.94 6.88 6.94
C LYS A 55 0.29 7.95 6.09
N SER A 56 1.07 8.73 5.35
CA SER A 56 0.55 9.80 4.51
C SER A 56 -0.44 9.29 3.45
N ILE A 57 -0.16 8.12 2.84
CA ILE A 57 -1.06 7.50 1.87
C ILE A 57 -2.34 7.02 2.55
N ILE A 58 -2.25 6.40 3.72
CA ILE A 58 -3.41 5.96 4.50
C ILE A 58 -4.30 7.16 4.86
N GLN A 59 -3.71 8.24 5.38
CA GLN A 59 -4.42 9.47 5.73
C GLN A 59 -5.16 10.06 4.54
N PHE A 60 -4.52 10.10 3.36
CA PHE A 60 -5.18 10.55 2.12
C PHE A 60 -6.46 9.77 1.80
N PHE A 61 -6.48 8.46 2.03
CA PHE A 61 -7.71 7.67 1.85
C PHE A 61 -8.70 7.90 3.00
N GLU A 62 -8.26 8.02 4.25
CA GLU A 62 -9.14 8.28 5.41
C GLU A 62 -9.90 9.60 5.28
N GLU A 63 -9.27 10.63 4.71
CA GLU A 63 -9.82 11.97 4.53
C GLU A 63 -10.60 12.16 3.21
N SER A 64 -10.69 11.13 2.36
CA SER A 64 -11.38 11.23 1.07
C SER A 64 -12.52 10.22 0.94
N GLU A 65 -13.51 10.60 0.13
CA GLU A 65 -14.62 9.72 -0.30
C GLU A 65 -14.14 8.45 -1.03
N LEU A 66 -12.87 8.44 -1.45
CA LEU A 66 -12.22 7.30 -2.10
C LEU A 66 -12.05 6.10 -1.17
N ARG A 67 -12.11 6.29 0.17
CA ARG A 67 -12.04 5.19 1.13
C ARG A 67 -13.07 4.10 0.83
N SER A 68 -14.31 4.50 0.55
CA SER A 68 -15.40 3.56 0.29
C SER A 68 -15.17 2.83 -1.04
N LYS A 69 -14.77 3.57 -2.08
CA LYS A 69 -14.48 3.02 -3.42
C LYS A 69 -13.33 2.02 -3.42
N TYR A 70 -12.28 2.29 -2.64
CA TYR A 70 -11.08 1.46 -2.56
C TYR A 70 -10.98 0.71 -1.23
N HIS A 71 -12.13 0.38 -0.62
CA HIS A 71 -12.22 -0.18 0.73
C HIS A 71 -11.25 -1.33 0.97
N ASN A 72 -11.24 -2.35 0.11
CA ASN A 72 -10.36 -3.50 0.31
C ASN A 72 -8.86 -3.16 0.17
N ASN A 73 -8.49 -2.26 -0.74
CA ASN A 73 -7.10 -1.78 -0.86
C ASN A 73 -6.70 -0.98 0.39
N TYR A 74 -7.60 -0.14 0.89
CA TYR A 74 -7.40 0.60 2.12
C TYR A 74 -7.21 -0.35 3.32
N ILE A 75 -8.07 -1.36 3.48
CA ILE A 75 -7.93 -2.36 4.56
C ILE A 75 -6.62 -3.14 4.44
N TYR A 76 -6.22 -3.52 3.22
CA TYR A 76 -4.95 -4.18 2.97
C TYR A 76 -3.76 -3.31 3.43
N MET A 77 -3.69 -2.08 2.94
CA MET A 77 -2.61 -1.14 3.28
C MET A 77 -2.60 -0.83 4.78
N LYS A 78 -3.76 -0.57 5.39
CA LYS A 78 -3.86 -0.28 6.83
C LYS A 78 -3.42 -1.47 7.67
N SER A 79 -3.74 -2.69 7.27
CA SER A 79 -3.28 -3.90 7.95
C SER A 79 -1.75 -4.04 7.91
N LEU A 80 -1.12 -3.71 6.78
CA LEU A 80 0.35 -3.70 6.67
C LEU A 80 0.98 -2.60 7.54
N LEU A 81 0.36 -1.43 7.62
CA LEU A 81 0.81 -0.36 8.52
C LEU A 81 0.70 -0.78 9.99
N ILE A 82 -0.44 -1.33 10.42
CA ILE A 82 -0.64 -1.85 11.79
C ILE A 82 0.40 -2.93 12.13
N LYS A 83 0.75 -3.79 11.17
CA LYS A 83 1.82 -4.79 11.38
C LYS A 83 3.16 -4.13 11.72
N ARG A 84 3.49 -3.01 11.07
CA ARG A 84 4.76 -2.29 11.25
C ARG A 84 4.79 -1.48 12.55
N GLU A 85 3.65 -0.95 12.97
CA GLU A 85 3.56 -0.09 14.17
C GLU A 85 3.26 -0.86 15.46
N ASP A 86 2.36 -1.83 15.38
CA ASP A 86 1.86 -2.57 16.54
C ASP A 86 2.34 -4.02 16.49
N SER A 87 1.51 -4.91 15.93
CA SER A 87 1.81 -6.34 15.87
C SER A 87 1.08 -7.03 14.72
N VAL A 88 1.63 -8.17 14.31
CA VAL A 88 1.01 -9.09 13.36
C VAL A 88 -0.39 -9.53 13.83
N LYS A 89 -0.57 -9.70 15.15
CA LYS A 89 -1.85 -10.12 15.74
C LYS A 89 -2.95 -9.08 15.51
N GLU A 90 -2.67 -7.82 15.82
CA GLU A 90 -3.64 -6.73 15.61
C GLU A 90 -3.89 -6.47 14.12
N ALA A 91 -2.85 -6.56 13.27
CA ALA A 91 -3.01 -6.46 11.82
C ALA A 91 -3.99 -7.52 11.26
N LYS A 92 -3.85 -8.78 11.68
CA LYS A 92 -4.76 -9.87 11.28
C LYS A 92 -6.18 -9.63 11.77
N LYS A 93 -6.34 -9.22 13.02
CA LYS A 93 -7.65 -8.92 13.62
C LYS A 93 -8.34 -7.79 12.85
N TYR A 94 -7.62 -6.71 12.56
CA TYR A 94 -8.11 -5.60 11.77
C TYR A 94 -8.55 -6.05 10.37
N PHE A 95 -7.69 -6.79 9.65
CA PHE A 95 -8.00 -7.29 8.31
C PHE A 95 -9.28 -8.13 8.31
N LYS A 96 -9.37 -9.14 9.18
CA LYS A 96 -10.51 -10.06 9.25
C LYS A 96 -11.83 -9.35 9.52
N ASN A 97 -11.82 -8.36 10.40
CA ASN A 97 -13.02 -7.65 10.80
C ASN A 97 -13.54 -6.66 9.74
N ASN A 98 -12.67 -6.20 8.83
CA ASN A 98 -12.99 -5.12 7.91
C ASN A 98 -13.02 -5.53 6.44
N ILE A 99 -12.35 -6.60 6.03
CA ILE A 99 -12.30 -7.00 4.61
C ILE A 99 -13.68 -7.44 4.11
N LYS A 100 -14.06 -7.03 2.89
CA LYS A 100 -15.35 -7.37 2.28
C LYS A 100 -15.17 -8.21 1.02
N ASN A 101 -16.09 -9.15 0.78
CA ASN A 101 -16.19 -9.92 -0.47
C ASN A 101 -14.90 -10.67 -0.87
N TYR A 102 -14.09 -11.08 0.10
CA TYR A 102 -12.92 -11.95 -0.12
C TYR A 102 -13.32 -13.41 0.09
N THR A 103 -12.81 -14.30 -0.77
CA THR A 103 -12.85 -15.75 -0.52
C THR A 103 -11.95 -16.10 0.67
N GLU A 104 -12.23 -17.21 1.36
CA GLU A 104 -11.39 -17.67 2.48
C GLU A 104 -9.94 -17.89 2.03
N GLN A 105 -9.73 -18.48 0.85
CA GLN A 105 -8.39 -18.65 0.28
C GLN A 105 -7.65 -17.31 0.08
N ALA A 106 -8.35 -16.25 -0.37
CA ALA A 106 -7.74 -14.93 -0.51
C ALA A 106 -7.40 -14.31 0.85
N LYS A 107 -8.25 -14.51 1.86
CA LYS A 107 -7.97 -14.07 3.24
C LYS A 107 -6.73 -14.77 3.80
N GLU A 108 -6.65 -16.08 3.66
CA GLU A 108 -5.51 -16.89 4.12
C GLU A 108 -4.20 -16.45 3.47
N ARG A 109 -4.19 -16.23 2.15
CA ARG A 109 -2.99 -15.73 1.44
C ARG A 109 -2.46 -14.44 2.05
N PHE A 110 -3.35 -13.50 2.38
CA PHE A 110 -2.92 -12.24 2.99
C PHE A 110 -2.51 -12.40 4.45
N ILE A 111 -3.22 -13.23 5.23
CA ILE A 111 -2.84 -13.54 6.62
C ILE A 111 -1.44 -14.15 6.66
N ASN A 112 -1.13 -15.08 5.76
CA ASN A 112 0.19 -15.70 5.65
C ASN A 112 1.27 -14.67 5.25
N ARG A 113 0.92 -13.66 4.43
CA ARG A 113 1.83 -12.53 4.14
C ARG A 113 2.13 -11.71 5.40
N LEU A 114 1.14 -11.49 6.26
CA LEU A 114 1.36 -10.73 7.50
C LEU A 114 2.31 -11.44 8.47
N GLU A 115 2.40 -12.77 8.40
CA GLU A 115 3.27 -13.59 9.26
C GLU A 115 4.72 -13.69 8.80
N LYS A 116 4.99 -13.43 7.52
CA LYS A 116 6.36 -13.37 6.96
C LYS A 116 7.05 -12.08 7.34
#